data_AF-A0A3D1K489-F1
#
_entry.id   AF-A0A3D1K489-F1
#
_cell.length_a   1.000
_cell.length_b   1.000
_cell.length_c   1.000
_cell.angle_alpha   90.00
_cell.angle_beta   90.00
_cell.angle_gamma   90.00
#
_symmetry.space_group_name_H-M   'P 1'
#
loop_
_entity.id
_entity.type
_entity.pdbx_description
1 polymer ?
#
loop_
_entity_poly.entity_id
_entity_poly.type
_entity_poly.pdbx_seq_one_letter_code
_entity_poly.pdbx_strand_id
1 'polypeptide(L)'
;MKDSGFFDCAAMLSDNPDTLHTWRWRLKNDIEIPARIDYVFCNDALMPKVMKIEKETGSDHFFVTVEMEFKKSLKREENKK
;
A
#
# COMPACT_ATOMS: atom_id res chain seq x y z
N MET A 1 -8.16 -14.37 -7.93
CA MET A 1 -9.03 -13.36 -8.57
C MET A 1 -8.41 -13.04 -9.91
N LYS A 2 -9.16 -13.03 -11.03
CA LYS A 2 -8.60 -12.61 -12.32
C LYS A 2 -8.06 -11.18 -12.15
N ASP A 3 -6.79 -11.01 -12.44
CA ASP A 3 -5.99 -9.81 -12.21
C ASP A 3 -6.70 -8.57 -12.76
N SER A 4 -7.24 -7.74 -11.87
CA SER A 4 -7.86 -6.46 -12.22
C SER A 4 -6.82 -5.43 -12.71
N GLY A 5 -5.56 -5.84 -12.90
CA GLY A 5 -4.44 -4.97 -13.22
C GLY A 5 -4.00 -4.10 -12.04
N PHE A 6 -4.51 -4.35 -10.84
CA PHE A 6 -4.17 -3.63 -9.62
C PHE A 6 -3.43 -4.55 -8.64
N PHE A 7 -2.43 -3.97 -7.99
CA PHE A 7 -1.53 -4.62 -7.05
C PHE A 7 -1.61 -3.88 -5.72
N ASP A 8 -1.65 -4.62 -4.62
CA ASP A 8 -1.57 -4.06 -3.27
C ASP A 8 -0.13 -3.58 -3.02
N CYS A 9 0.06 -2.27 -2.83
CA CYS A 9 1.38 -1.68 -2.59
C CYS A 9 2.08 -2.28 -1.36
N ALA A 10 1.33 -2.63 -0.30
CA ALA A 10 1.91 -3.24 0.89
C ALA A 10 2.45 -4.64 0.57
N ALA A 11 1.71 -5.42 -0.20
CA ALA A 11 2.13 -6.77 -0.63
C ALA A 11 3.30 -6.74 -1.62
N MET A 12 3.47 -5.64 -2.36
CA MET A 12 4.65 -5.45 -3.24
C MET A 12 5.91 -5.03 -2.48
N LEU A 13 5.77 -4.39 -1.31
CA LEU A 13 6.88 -3.79 -0.55
C LEU A 13 7.27 -4.57 0.70
N SER A 14 6.49 -5.58 1.11
CA SER A 14 6.71 -6.34 2.35
C SER A 14 6.43 -7.82 2.14
N ASP A 15 7.27 -8.67 2.73
CA ASP A 15 7.06 -10.12 2.77
C ASP A 15 5.87 -10.52 3.68
N ASN A 16 5.45 -9.63 4.58
CA ASN A 16 4.33 -9.88 5.49
C ASN A 16 3.43 -8.64 5.62
N PRO A 17 2.66 -8.31 4.56
CA PRO A 17 1.87 -7.09 4.50
C PRO A 17 0.82 -7.02 5.60
N ASP A 18 0.30 -8.14 6.08
CA ASP A 18 -0.76 -8.17 7.09
C ASP A 18 -0.30 -7.68 8.47
N THR A 19 1.02 -7.60 8.71
CA THR A 19 1.58 -6.99 9.93
C THR A 19 1.65 -5.47 9.86
N LEU A 20 1.45 -4.88 8.67
CA LEU A 20 1.41 -3.43 8.45
C LEU A 20 0.03 -2.88 8.81
N HIS A 21 -0.31 -2.96 10.10
CA HIS A 21 -1.59 -2.49 10.61
C HIS A 21 -1.77 -1.00 10.32
N THR A 22 -2.97 -0.63 9.88
CA THR A 22 -3.36 0.76 9.55
C THR A 22 -4.44 1.27 10.50
N TRP A 23 -4.92 0.43 11.40
CA TRP A 23 -5.97 0.76 12.34
C TRP A 23 -5.77 -0.03 13.63
N ARG A 24 -6.21 0.54 14.75
CA ARG A 24 -6.32 -0.18 16.02
C ARG A 24 -7.56 0.24 16.78
N TRP A 25 -8.12 -0.71 17.52
CA TRP A 25 -9.18 -0.42 18.47
C TRP A 25 -8.91 -1.06 19.81
N ARG A 26 -9.09 -0.28 20.88
CA ARG A 26 -8.99 -0.77 22.26
C ARG A 26 -10.38 -1.16 22.75
N LEU A 27 -10.53 -2.43 23.09
CA LEU A 27 -11.74 -2.96 23.70
C LEU A 27 -11.85 -2.57 25.18
N LYS A 28 -13.04 -2.76 25.76
CA LYS A 28 -13.31 -2.47 27.19
C LYS A 28 -12.49 -3.31 28.17
N ASN A 29 -11.90 -4.41 27.72
CA ASN A 29 -11.04 -5.30 28.50
C ASN A 29 -9.56 -5.06 28.24
N ASP A 30 -9.20 -3.87 27.74
CA ASP A 30 -7.83 -3.43 27.42
C ASP A 30 -7.11 -4.24 26.33
N ILE A 31 -7.80 -5.14 25.64
CA ILE A 31 -7.26 -5.81 24.45
C ILE A 31 -7.26 -4.83 23.28
N GLU A 32 -6.12 -4.70 22.59
CA GLU A 32 -6.02 -3.99 21.33
C GLU A 32 -6.19 -4.95 20.16
N ILE A 33 -7.10 -4.63 19.25
CA ILE A 33 -7.28 -5.35 17.98
C ILE A 33 -6.62 -4.50 16.89
N PRO A 34 -5.46 -4.93 16.37
CA PRO A 34 -4.87 -4.30 15.20
C PRO A 34 -5.48 -4.88 13.93
N ALA A 35 -5.62 -4.05 12.89
CA ALA A 35 -6.00 -4.52 11.58
C ALA A 35 -5.33 -3.69 10.48
N ARG A 36 -5.15 -4.31 9.31
CA ARG A 36 -4.81 -3.63 8.06
C ARG A 36 -6.06 -3.57 7.20
N ILE A 37 -6.75 -2.43 7.24
CA ILE A 37 -8.03 -2.23 6.56
C ILE A 37 -8.01 -1.03 5.60
N ASP A 38 -6.91 -0.27 5.60
CA ASP A 38 -6.66 0.81 4.65
C ASP A 38 -5.64 0.31 3.61
N TYR A 39 -6.00 0.44 2.34
CA TYR A 39 -5.22 -0.12 1.24
C TYR A 39 -4.87 0.96 0.22
N VAL A 40 -3.66 0.84 -0.35
CA VAL A 40 -3.24 1.60 -1.53
C VAL A 40 -2.97 0.58 -2.63
N PHE A 41 -3.79 0.64 -3.69
CA PHE A 41 -3.60 -0.19 -4.87
C PHE A 41 -3.01 0.64 -6.00
N CYS A 42 -2.02 0.09 -6.71
CA CYS A 42 -1.46 0.69 -7.92
C CYS A 42 -1.63 -0.25 -9.11
N ASN A 43 -1.60 0.27 -10.34
CA ASN A 43 -1.60 -0.56 -11.54
C ASN A 43 -0.18 -0.79 -12.08
N ASP A 44 -0.07 -1.48 -13.21
CA ASP A 44 1.19 -1.83 -13.85
C ASP A 44 2.01 -0.64 -14.33
N ALA A 45 1.40 0.54 -14.53
CA ALA A 45 2.08 1.77 -14.89
C ALA A 45 2.89 2.39 -13.73
N LEU A 46 2.61 1.98 -12.49
CA LEU A 46 3.28 2.47 -11.29
C LEU A 46 4.13 1.37 -10.64
N MET A 47 5.18 1.79 -9.96
CA MET A 47 6.01 0.94 -9.11
C MET A 47 6.11 1.58 -7.72
N PRO A 48 5.54 0.97 -6.67
CA PRO A 48 5.73 1.45 -5.31
C PRO A 48 7.20 1.27 -4.91
N LYS A 49 7.75 2.22 -4.15
CA LYS A 49 9.16 2.23 -3.72
C LYS A 49 9.30 2.15 -2.23
N VAL A 50 8.53 2.95 -1.52
CA VAL A 50 8.60 3.10 -0.07
C VAL A 50 7.18 3.26 0.46
N MET A 51 6.91 2.65 1.61
CA MET A 51 5.67 2.82 2.37
C MET A 51 6.02 3.24 3.79
N LYS A 52 5.26 4.18 4.35
CA LYS A 52 5.37 4.64 5.74
C LYS A 52 3.99 4.61 6.39
N ILE A 53 3.96 4.22 7.65
CA ILE A 53 2.76 4.22 8.49
C ILE A 53 3.05 5.06 9.73
N GLU A 54 2.35 6.18 9.86
CA GLU A 54 2.47 7.10 10.99
C GLU A 54 1.29 6.89 11.94
N LYS A 55 1.59 6.58 13.21
CA LYS A 55 0.58 6.20 14.21
C LYS A 55 0.06 7.38 15.03
N GLU A 56 0.73 8.53 14.98
CA GLU A 56 0.43 9.72 15.80
C GLU A 56 -0.39 10.74 15.01
N THR A 57 -1.59 10.32 14.60
CA THR A 57 -2.45 11.08 13.67
C THR A 57 -3.64 11.77 14.35
N GLY A 58 -3.86 11.51 15.63
CA GLY A 58 -5.08 11.91 16.33
C GLY A 58 -6.34 11.12 15.91
N SER A 59 -6.17 10.08 15.10
CA SER A 59 -7.22 9.17 14.62
C SER A 59 -6.98 7.75 15.14
N ASP A 60 -8.03 6.92 15.17
CA ASP A 60 -7.92 5.47 15.39
C ASP A 60 -7.34 4.75 14.16
N HIS A 61 -7.35 5.41 13.00
CA HIS A 61 -6.59 5.05 11.80
C HIS A 61 -5.22 5.73 11.75
N PHE A 62 -4.22 4.97 11.31
CA PHE A 62 -2.86 5.43 11.05
C PHE A 62 -2.75 6.02 9.65
N PHE A 63 -1.86 6.99 9.47
CA PHE A 63 -1.66 7.65 8.20
C PHE A 63 -0.71 6.83 7.35
N VAL A 64 -1.17 6.42 6.17
CA VAL A 64 -0.43 5.59 5.22
C VAL A 64 0.06 6.46 4.08
N THR A 65 1.38 6.49 3.88
CA THR A 65 2.00 7.14 2.73
C THR A 65 2.72 6.10 1.88
N VAL A 66 2.58 6.19 0.56
CA VAL A 66 3.30 5.36 -0.40
C VAL A 66 3.96 6.26 -1.44
N GLU A 67 5.27 6.13 -1.59
CA GLU A 67 6.02 6.74 -2.69
C GLU A 67 5.97 5.82 -3.91
N MET A 68 5.59 6.35 -5.07
CA MET A 68 5.45 5.59 -6.30
C MET A 68 6.19 6.26 -7.46
N GLU A 69 6.71 5.45 -8.37
CA GLU A 69 7.36 5.88 -9.59
C GLU A 69 6.56 5.41 -10.82
N PHE A 70 6.42 6.25 -11.83
CA PHE A 70 5.90 5.81 -13.13
C PHE A 70 6.94 4.96 -13.86
N LYS A 71 6.55 3.77 -14.30
CA LYS A 71 7.37 3.00 -15.23
C LYS A 71 7.44 3.75 -16.55
N LYS A 72 8.65 4.04 -17.05
CA LYS A 72 8.83 4.64 -18.39
C LYS A 72 8.03 3.83 -19.40
N SER A 73 7.21 4.50 -20.23
CA SER A 73 6.46 3.79 -21.27
C SER A 73 7.46 3.15 -22.23
N LEU A 74 7.31 1.84 -22.48
CA LEU A 74 8.12 1.12 -23.45
C LEU A 74 7.83 1.56 -24.91
N LYS A 75 6.86 2.45 -25.13
CA LYS A 75 6.43 2.91 -26.46
C LYS A 75 7.05 4.25 -26.84
N ARG A 76 8.32 4.25 -27.24
CA ARG A 76 8.84 5.31 -28.14
C ARG A 76 9.96 4.89 -29.09
N GLU A 77 10.49 3.66 -29.02
CA GLU A 77 11.60 3.24 -29.90
C GLU A 77 11.20 2.27 -31.02
N GLU A 78 10.02 1.65 -30.98
CA GLU A 78 9.62 0.69 -32.04
C GLU A 78 9.08 1.34 -33.32
N ASN A 79 8.83 2.66 -33.35
CA ASN A 79 8.36 3.38 -34.55
C ASN A 79 9.47 4.13 -35.31
N LYS A 80 10.75 3.74 -35.14
CA LYS A 80 11.90 4.34 -35.86
C LYS A 80 12.74 3.33 -36.67
N LYS A 81 12.14 2.27 -37.20
CA LYS A 81 12.77 1.45 -38.23
C LYS A 81 11.88 1.33 -39.46
#